data_AF-A0A2I0QG07-F1
#
_entry.id   AF-A0A2I0QG07-F1
#
_cell.length_a   1.000
_cell.length_b   1.000
_cell.length_c   1.000
_cell.angle_alpha   90.00
_cell.angle_beta   90.00
_cell.angle_gamma   90.00
#
_symmetry.space_group_name_H-M   'P 1'
#
loop_
_entity.id
_entity.type
_entity.pdbx_description
1 polymer ?
#
loop_
_entity_poly.entity_id
_entity_poly.type
_entity_poly.pdbx_seq_one_letter_code
_entity_poly.pdbx_strand_id
1 'polypeptide(L)'
;MSPEKIKDKGIKEKIRKGTKEEKKDIFSVENPDIKKLNNKIIVGDAENVLSKIPSNSIDIVLTSPPYNFGHSYANDTTQDTKEWNEYFKKLFVVWKECYRIIKPGGRIIVNVQPLFSDYVPTHHIISKQLLDLGFLWKAEVLWEKNNYNAKYTAWGSWKSPSMPYLKYTWEFIQKFPIWNYNTYEYRFIIKQYGL
;
A
#
# COMPACT_ATOMS: atom_id res chain seq x y z
N MET A 1 32.75 1.99 16.71
CA MET A 1 31.83 1.94 17.87
C MET A 1 31.14 0.59 17.86
N SER A 2 31.26 -0.18 18.94
CA SER A 2 30.40 -1.35 19.13
C SER A 2 28.97 -0.86 19.30
N PRO A 3 27.94 -1.44 18.63
CA PRO A 3 26.58 -1.00 18.82
C PRO A 3 26.19 -1.18 20.28
N GLU A 4 25.88 -0.08 20.97
CA GLU A 4 25.33 -0.13 22.33
C GLU A 4 24.07 -1.00 22.33
N LYS A 5 24.12 -2.11 23.06
CA LYS A 5 22.97 -2.99 23.21
C LYS A 5 21.93 -2.27 24.05
N ILE A 6 20.73 -2.10 23.49
CA ILE A 6 19.58 -1.50 24.20
C ILE A 6 19.27 -2.34 25.44
N LYS A 7 19.54 -1.78 26.63
CA LYS A 7 19.12 -2.36 27.92
C LYS A 7 17.59 -2.50 27.96
N ASP A 8 17.11 -3.59 28.57
CA ASP A 8 15.69 -3.87 28.82
C ASP A 8 14.81 -3.97 27.56
N LYS A 9 15.38 -4.47 26.47
CA LYS A 9 14.69 -4.60 25.17
C LYS A 9 13.32 -5.29 25.29
N GLY A 10 13.21 -6.36 26.08
CA GLY A 10 11.95 -7.11 26.25
C GLY A 10 10.85 -6.32 26.96
N ILE A 11 11.19 -5.56 28.01
CA ILE A 11 10.22 -4.70 28.72
C ILE A 11 9.76 -3.58 27.79
N LYS A 12 10.70 -2.93 27.10
CA LYS A 12 10.39 -1.87 26.12
C LYS A 12 9.53 -2.38 24.95
N GLU A 13 9.72 -3.62 24.51
CA GLU A 13 8.87 -4.24 23.48
C GLU A 13 7.44 -4.47 23.98
N LYS A 14 7.25 -4.99 25.20
CA LYS A 14 5.91 -5.17 25.80
C LYS A 14 5.17 -3.85 25.99
N ILE A 15 5.86 -2.79 26.41
CA ILE A 15 5.29 -1.44 26.55
C ILE A 15 4.79 -0.91 25.20
N ARG A 16 5.57 -1.13 24.12
CA ARG A 16 5.21 -0.68 22.76
C ARG A 16 4.03 -1.44 22.16
N LYS A 17 3.67 -2.62 22.70
CA LYS A 17 2.58 -3.48 22.21
C LYS A 17 2.63 -3.71 20.70
N GLY A 18 3.85 -3.89 20.16
CA GLY A 18 4.04 -4.17 18.74
C GLY A 18 3.61 -5.59 18.38
N THR A 19 3.39 -5.84 17.09
CA THR A 19 2.86 -7.11 16.55
C THR A 19 3.93 -8.21 16.41
N LYS A 20 5.04 -8.14 17.17
CA LYS A 20 6.20 -9.03 17.01
C LYS A 20 5.90 -10.50 17.38
N GLU A 21 5.04 -10.69 18.37
CA GLU A 21 4.67 -12.01 18.92
C GLU A 21 3.49 -12.66 18.18
N GLU A 22 2.90 -11.96 17.20
CA GLU A 22 1.87 -12.53 16.33
C GLU A 22 2.52 -13.40 15.26
N LYS A 23 3.09 -14.54 15.68
CA LYS A 23 3.73 -15.53 14.81
C LYS A 23 3.13 -16.90 15.03
N LYS A 24 1.85 -17.07 14.74
CA LYS A 24 1.21 -18.38 14.74
C LYS A 24 1.27 -18.98 13.33
N ASP A 25 1.63 -20.25 13.22
CA ASP A 25 1.52 -20.95 11.95
C ASP A 25 0.05 -21.02 11.55
N ILE A 26 -0.23 -20.65 10.31
CA ILE A 26 -1.58 -20.66 9.77
C ILE A 26 -1.60 -21.62 8.59
N PHE A 27 -2.39 -22.68 8.77
CA PHE A 27 -2.68 -23.62 7.71
C PHE A 27 -3.84 -23.07 6.89
N SER A 28 -3.62 -22.88 5.60
CA SER A 28 -4.68 -22.56 4.64
C SER A 28 -4.88 -23.74 3.71
N VAL A 29 -6.14 -24.13 3.51
CA VAL A 29 -6.51 -25.15 2.53
C VAL A 29 -6.62 -24.47 1.18
N GLU A 30 -6.01 -25.06 0.15
CA GLU A 30 -6.11 -24.54 -1.21
C GLU A 30 -7.54 -24.69 -1.72
N ASN A 31 -8.15 -23.59 -2.18
CA ASN A 31 -9.47 -23.65 -2.79
C ASN A 31 -9.36 -24.28 -4.20
N PRO A 32 -9.98 -25.44 -4.47
CA PRO A 32 -9.85 -26.11 -5.77
C PRO A 32 -10.36 -25.27 -6.94
N ASP A 33 -11.30 -24.36 -6.73
CA ASP A 33 -11.82 -23.49 -7.78
C ASP A 33 -10.79 -22.47 -8.26
N ILE A 34 -9.78 -22.12 -7.45
CA ILE A 34 -8.73 -21.19 -7.87
C ILE A 34 -7.84 -21.76 -8.97
N LYS A 35 -7.73 -23.10 -9.04
CA LYS A 35 -6.92 -23.78 -10.06
C LYS A 35 -7.41 -23.48 -11.47
N LYS A 36 -8.70 -23.18 -11.63
CA LYS A 36 -9.31 -22.78 -12.92
C LYS A 36 -8.80 -21.43 -13.42
N LEU A 37 -8.26 -20.59 -12.52
CA LEU A 37 -7.74 -19.25 -12.82
C LEU A 37 -6.21 -19.24 -13.02
N ASN A 38 -5.53 -20.39 -12.87
CA ASN A 38 -4.08 -20.46 -13.03
C ASN A 38 -3.65 -20.05 -14.44
N ASN A 39 -2.67 -19.15 -14.51
CA ASN A 39 -2.07 -18.65 -15.76
C ASN A 39 -3.12 -18.07 -16.74
N LYS A 40 -4.15 -17.39 -16.20
CA LYS A 40 -5.17 -16.71 -16.99
C LYS A 40 -5.03 -15.19 -16.91
N ILE A 41 -5.27 -14.54 -18.04
CA ILE A 41 -5.51 -13.10 -18.11
C ILE A 41 -7.02 -12.91 -18.10
N ILE A 42 -7.53 -12.19 -17.11
CA ILE A 42 -8.96 -11.89 -16.97
C ILE A 42 -9.12 -10.40 -17.25
N VAL A 43 -9.81 -10.07 -18.34
CA VAL A 43 -10.06 -8.68 -18.73
C VAL A 43 -11.37 -8.23 -18.08
N GLY A 44 -11.33 -7.10 -17.37
CA GLY A 44 -12.50 -6.49 -16.76
C GLY A 44 -12.13 -5.45 -15.71
N ASP A 45 -13.15 -4.76 -15.20
CA ASP A 45 -12.97 -3.88 -14.05
C ASP A 45 -12.55 -4.71 -12.82
N ALA A 46 -11.52 -4.23 -12.11
CA ALA A 46 -10.87 -4.98 -11.04
C ALA A 46 -11.84 -5.33 -9.90
N GLU A 47 -12.74 -4.42 -9.51
CA GLU A 47 -13.73 -4.69 -8.46
C GLU A 47 -14.64 -5.87 -8.88
N ASN A 48 -15.15 -5.81 -10.11
CA ASN A 48 -16.03 -6.85 -10.65
C ASN A 48 -15.33 -8.20 -10.82
N VAL A 49 -14.07 -8.21 -11.26
CA VAL A 49 -13.30 -9.45 -11.41
C VAL A 49 -12.97 -10.06 -10.05
N LEU A 50 -12.46 -9.25 -9.11
CA LEU A 50 -12.07 -9.72 -7.78
C LEU A 50 -13.28 -10.26 -7.00
N SER A 51 -14.47 -9.65 -7.13
CA SER A 51 -15.71 -10.11 -6.49
C SER A 51 -16.08 -11.57 -6.81
N LYS A 52 -15.63 -12.09 -7.95
CA LYS A 52 -15.89 -13.47 -8.40
C LYS A 52 -14.84 -14.47 -7.90
N ILE A 53 -13.73 -13.98 -7.34
CA ILE A 53 -12.67 -14.82 -6.77
C ILE A 53 -13.08 -15.23 -5.35
N PRO A 54 -12.99 -16.51 -4.99
CA PRO A 54 -13.32 -16.98 -3.64
C PRO A 54 -12.48 -16.29 -2.56
N SER A 55 -13.07 -16.05 -1.40
CA SER A 55 -12.33 -15.52 -0.24
C SER A 55 -11.20 -16.47 0.17
N ASN A 56 -10.12 -15.94 0.76
CA ASN A 56 -9.01 -16.73 1.29
C ASN A 56 -8.43 -17.75 0.29
N SER A 57 -8.22 -17.32 -0.95
CA SER A 57 -7.77 -18.19 -2.03
C SER A 57 -6.45 -17.74 -2.67
N ILE A 58 -6.01 -16.50 -2.41
CA ILE A 58 -4.79 -15.92 -2.97
C ILE A 58 -3.71 -15.73 -1.90
N ASP A 59 -2.48 -16.13 -2.21
CA ASP A 59 -1.34 -15.97 -1.31
C ASP A 59 -0.71 -14.56 -1.39
N ILE A 60 -0.62 -14.02 -2.62
CA ILE A 60 0.02 -12.74 -2.88
C ILE A 60 -0.79 -11.96 -3.93
N VAL A 61 -1.08 -10.70 -3.61
CA VAL A 61 -1.52 -9.71 -4.60
C VAL A 61 -0.35 -8.77 -4.88
N LEU A 62 0.05 -8.66 -6.15
CA LEU A 62 1.04 -7.69 -6.61
C LEU A 62 0.34 -6.71 -7.55
N THR A 63 0.42 -5.41 -7.26
CA THR A 63 -0.33 -4.41 -8.01
C THR A 63 0.36 -3.05 -8.05
N SER A 64 0.01 -2.26 -9.06
CA SER A 64 0.34 -0.84 -9.22
C SER A 64 -0.96 -0.12 -9.62
N PRO A 65 -1.67 0.52 -8.69
CA PRO A 65 -2.92 1.19 -9.02
C PRO A 65 -2.68 2.35 -10.01
N PRO A 66 -3.68 2.71 -10.83
CA PRO A 66 -3.55 3.86 -11.72
C PRO A 66 -3.27 5.12 -10.91
N TYR A 67 -2.48 6.05 -11.42
CA TYR A 67 -1.99 7.21 -10.67
C TYR A 67 -2.87 8.48 -10.81
N ASN A 68 -4.05 8.38 -11.43
CA ASN A 68 -4.99 9.50 -11.64
C ASN A 68 -4.35 10.71 -12.38
N PHE A 69 -3.33 10.47 -13.20
CA PHE A 69 -2.61 11.52 -13.92
C PHE A 69 -3.36 12.07 -15.16
N GLY A 70 -4.58 11.61 -15.44
CA GLY A 70 -5.27 11.95 -16.70
C GLY A 70 -4.54 11.44 -17.95
N HIS A 71 -3.62 10.48 -17.80
CA HIS A 71 -2.98 9.87 -18.96
C HIS A 71 -4.00 8.99 -19.68
N SER A 72 -4.47 9.43 -20.85
CA SER A 72 -5.09 8.54 -21.82
C SER A 72 -4.07 7.48 -22.21
N TYR A 73 -4.13 6.31 -21.57
CA TYR A 73 -3.50 5.11 -22.10
C TYR A 73 -3.99 4.97 -23.54
N ALA A 74 -3.11 4.63 -24.48
CA ALA A 74 -3.34 4.80 -25.92
C ALA A 74 -4.60 4.14 -26.52
N ASN A 75 -5.33 3.33 -25.73
CA ASN A 75 -6.59 2.67 -26.09
C ASN A 75 -7.71 2.81 -25.04
N ASP A 76 -7.55 3.64 -24.00
CA ASP A 76 -8.57 3.81 -22.95
C ASP A 76 -9.37 5.10 -23.16
N THR A 77 -10.67 4.94 -23.41
CA THR A 77 -11.64 6.04 -23.56
C THR A 77 -12.21 6.50 -22.22
N THR A 78 -11.82 5.84 -21.12
CA THR A 78 -12.20 6.30 -19.78
C THR A 78 -11.28 7.47 -19.38
N GLN A 79 -11.90 8.62 -19.11
CA GLN A 79 -11.18 9.81 -18.67
C GLN A 79 -10.48 9.51 -17.34
N ASP A 80 -9.16 9.41 -17.36
CA ASP A 80 -8.30 9.03 -16.22
C ASP A 80 -8.11 10.18 -15.20
N THR A 81 -9.04 11.14 -15.22
CA THR A 81 -9.09 12.30 -14.33
C THR A 81 -10.38 12.21 -13.54
N LYS A 82 -10.27 11.71 -12.31
CA LYS A 82 -11.34 11.79 -11.32
C LYS A 82 -10.96 12.75 -10.23
N GLU A 83 -11.96 13.33 -9.58
CA GLU A 83 -11.79 13.97 -8.28
C GLU A 83 -11.03 13.02 -7.34
N TRP A 84 -10.01 13.53 -6.64
CA TRP A 84 -9.14 12.71 -5.79
C TRP A 84 -9.92 11.84 -4.81
N ASN A 85 -11.01 12.38 -4.24
CA ASN A 85 -11.89 11.64 -3.33
C ASN A 85 -12.58 10.45 -4.01
N GLU A 86 -13.03 10.59 -5.26
CA GLU A 86 -13.65 9.51 -6.01
C GLU A 86 -12.62 8.44 -6.40
N TYR A 87 -11.42 8.88 -6.81
CA TYR A 87 -10.29 7.98 -7.07
C TYR A 87 -9.97 7.12 -5.84
N PHE A 88 -9.73 7.75 -4.68
CA PHE A 88 -9.41 7.01 -3.45
C PHE A 88 -10.58 6.16 -2.96
N LYS A 89 -11.83 6.60 -3.17
CA LYS A 89 -13.02 5.79 -2.85
C LYS A 89 -13.09 4.54 -3.71
N LYS A 90 -12.89 4.65 -5.02
CA LYS A 90 -12.85 3.48 -5.93
C LYS A 90 -11.71 2.54 -5.55
N LEU A 91 -10.53 3.10 -5.27
CA LEU A 91 -9.37 2.31 -4.88
C LEU A 91 -9.59 1.55 -3.56
N PHE A 92 -10.27 2.18 -2.59
CA PHE A 92 -10.63 1.53 -1.33
C PHE A 92 -11.56 0.32 -1.53
N VAL A 93 -12.46 0.36 -2.52
CA VAL A 93 -13.32 -0.81 -2.83
C VAL A 93 -12.48 -1.96 -3.37
N VAL A 94 -11.53 -1.69 -4.25
CA VAL A 94 -10.58 -2.71 -4.74
C VAL A 94 -9.75 -3.28 -3.59
N TRP A 95 -9.29 -2.45 -2.65
CA TRP A 95 -8.56 -2.91 -1.47
C TRP A 95 -9.38 -3.83 -0.57
N LYS A 96 -10.68 -3.59 -0.41
CA LYS A 96 -11.57 -4.50 0.32
C LYS A 96 -11.64 -5.87 -0.32
N GLU A 97 -11.77 -5.92 -1.65
CA GLU A 97 -11.79 -7.19 -2.37
C GLU A 97 -10.44 -7.91 -2.27
N CYS A 98 -9.32 -7.19 -2.42
CA CYS A 98 -8.00 -7.73 -2.18
C CYS A 98 -7.86 -8.33 -0.77
N TYR A 99 -8.31 -7.61 0.26
CA TYR A 99 -8.29 -8.11 1.64
C TYR A 99 -9.11 -9.40 1.79
N ARG A 100 -10.30 -9.47 1.17
CA ARG A 100 -11.19 -10.64 1.22
C ARG A 100 -10.59 -11.89 0.56
N ILE A 101 -9.94 -11.73 -0.59
CA ILE A 101 -9.40 -12.88 -1.35
C ILE A 101 -8.07 -13.38 -0.81
N ILE A 102 -7.30 -12.54 -0.11
CA ILE A 102 -6.00 -12.92 0.43
C ILE A 102 -6.19 -13.86 1.62
N LYS A 103 -5.46 -14.97 1.63
CA LYS A 103 -5.43 -15.92 2.75
C LYS A 103 -4.82 -15.27 4.00
N PRO A 104 -5.20 -15.71 5.21
CA PRO A 104 -4.40 -15.48 6.40
C PRO A 104 -2.93 -15.91 6.17
N GLY A 105 -1.98 -15.06 6.54
CA GLY A 105 -0.55 -15.23 6.23
C GLY A 105 -0.12 -14.71 4.86
N GLY A 106 -1.08 -14.36 3.98
CA GLY A 106 -0.83 -13.76 2.68
C GLY A 106 -0.47 -12.26 2.76
N ARG A 107 -0.27 -11.64 1.60
CA ARG A 107 0.21 -10.25 1.51
C ARG A 107 -0.22 -9.53 0.25
N ILE A 108 -0.43 -8.23 0.37
CA ILE A 108 -0.50 -7.31 -0.77
C ILE A 108 0.81 -6.53 -0.89
N ILE A 109 1.28 -6.38 -2.12
CA ILE A 109 2.46 -5.62 -2.48
C ILE A 109 2.01 -4.55 -3.48
N VAL A 110 2.16 -3.29 -3.09
CA VAL A 110 1.69 -2.15 -3.87
C VAL A 110 2.89 -1.33 -4.33
N ASN A 111 3.07 -1.22 -5.63
CA ASN A 111 3.96 -0.22 -6.22
C ASN A 111 3.21 1.11 -6.32
N VAL A 112 3.76 2.16 -5.71
CA VAL A 112 3.16 3.48 -5.67
C VAL A 112 4.22 4.57 -5.83
N GLN A 113 3.98 5.50 -6.74
CA GLN A 113 4.78 6.70 -6.87
C GLN A 113 4.44 7.71 -5.76
N PRO A 114 5.44 8.32 -5.09
CA PRO A 114 5.21 9.52 -4.30
C PRO A 114 4.81 10.67 -5.22
N LEU A 115 3.50 10.78 -5.43
CA LEU A 115 2.90 11.72 -6.35
C LEU A 115 2.87 13.09 -5.67
N PHE A 116 3.46 14.09 -6.32
CA PHE A 116 3.54 15.45 -5.79
C PHE A 116 3.01 16.50 -6.77
N SER A 117 2.65 16.10 -8.00
CA SER A 117 2.19 17.03 -9.04
C SER A 117 0.95 17.83 -8.63
N ASP A 118 0.10 17.26 -7.77
CA ASP A 118 -1.06 17.93 -7.19
C ASP A 118 -0.92 18.17 -5.67
N TYR A 119 0.28 17.98 -5.11
CA TYR A 119 0.53 18.03 -3.66
C TYR A 119 -0.32 17.03 -2.85
N VAL A 120 -0.83 15.98 -3.50
CA VAL A 120 -1.63 14.93 -2.86
C VAL A 120 -0.73 13.77 -2.44
N PRO A 121 -0.65 13.43 -1.14
CA PRO A 121 0.26 12.38 -0.65
C PRO A 121 -0.32 10.97 -0.91
N THR A 122 -0.41 10.58 -2.18
CA THR A 122 -1.06 9.32 -2.64
C THR A 122 -0.57 8.09 -1.89
N HIS A 123 0.75 7.91 -1.77
CA HIS A 123 1.38 6.78 -1.07
C HIS A 123 1.00 6.70 0.42
N HIS A 124 0.90 7.84 1.12
CA HIS A 124 0.43 7.88 2.51
C HIS A 124 -1.06 7.53 2.62
N ILE A 125 -1.89 8.03 1.71
CA ILE A 125 -3.33 7.76 1.70
C ILE A 125 -3.59 6.27 1.44
N ILE A 126 -2.91 5.68 0.45
CA ILE A 126 -2.99 4.24 0.14
C ILE A 126 -2.51 3.41 1.33
N SER A 127 -1.37 3.76 1.94
CA SER A 127 -0.88 3.09 3.14
C SER A 127 -1.90 3.12 4.27
N LYS A 128 -2.51 4.28 4.51
CA LYS A 128 -3.55 4.44 5.53
C LYS A 128 -4.77 3.57 5.23
N GLN A 129 -5.25 3.56 3.99
CA GLN A 129 -6.39 2.73 3.60
C GLN A 129 -6.16 1.24 3.85
N LEU A 130 -4.96 0.74 3.52
CA LEU A 130 -4.60 -0.65 3.77
C LEU A 130 -4.51 -0.96 5.27
N LEU A 131 -3.92 -0.06 6.06
CA LEU A 131 -3.91 -0.16 7.52
C LEU A 131 -5.33 -0.17 8.11
N ASP A 132 -6.21 0.71 7.64
CA ASP A 132 -7.60 0.82 8.10
C ASP A 132 -8.42 -0.45 7.79
N LEU A 133 -8.06 -1.19 6.73
CA LEU A 133 -8.66 -2.49 6.41
C LEU A 133 -8.15 -3.65 7.27
N GLY A 134 -7.06 -3.46 8.02
CA GLY A 134 -6.48 -4.49 8.88
C GLY A 134 -5.24 -5.17 8.30
N PHE A 135 -4.66 -4.66 7.20
CA PHE A 135 -3.32 -5.06 6.82
C PHE A 135 -2.29 -4.51 7.81
N LEU A 136 -1.17 -5.20 7.99
CA LEU A 136 -0.05 -4.68 8.77
C LEU A 136 0.97 -4.01 7.85
N TRP A 137 1.52 -2.87 8.25
CA TRP A 137 2.69 -2.31 7.55
C TRP A 137 3.93 -3.13 7.90
N LYS A 138 4.62 -3.68 6.89
CA LYS A 138 5.79 -4.55 7.11
C LYS A 138 7.10 -3.95 6.63
N ALA A 139 7.12 -3.43 5.41
CA ALA A 139 8.32 -2.92 4.79
C ALA A 139 7.97 -2.02 3.60
N GLU A 140 8.89 -1.13 3.28
CA GLU A 140 8.86 -0.29 2.09
C GLU A 140 10.21 -0.45 1.38
N VAL A 141 10.16 -0.78 0.09
CA VAL A 141 11.34 -0.91 -0.75
C VAL A 141 11.36 0.27 -1.71
N LEU A 142 12.49 0.97 -1.79
CA LEU A 142 12.70 2.04 -2.73
C LEU A 142 13.16 1.45 -4.07
N TRP A 143 12.37 1.66 -5.12
CA TRP A 143 12.74 1.31 -6.49
C TRP A 143 13.31 2.53 -7.20
N GLU A 144 14.63 2.65 -7.19
CA GLU A 144 15.36 3.73 -7.85
C GLU A 144 15.37 3.50 -9.37
N LYS A 145 14.86 4.46 -10.14
CA LYS A 145 14.72 4.36 -11.60
C LYS A 145 15.89 4.96 -12.37
N ASN A 146 16.89 5.51 -11.66
CA ASN A 146 18.08 6.14 -12.23
C ASN A 146 17.76 7.28 -13.22
N ASN A 147 16.61 7.94 -13.07
CA ASN A 147 16.17 9.03 -13.94
C ASN A 147 16.42 10.40 -13.28
N TYR A 148 17.69 10.80 -13.23
CA TYR A 148 18.14 12.02 -12.56
C TYR A 148 17.95 13.31 -13.37
N ASN A 149 16.94 13.36 -14.25
CA ASN A 149 16.55 14.59 -14.94
C ASN A 149 15.86 15.56 -13.98
N ALA A 150 16.63 16.17 -13.07
CA ALA A 150 16.20 17.21 -12.15
C ALA A 150 16.48 18.59 -12.77
N LYS A 151 15.70 18.96 -13.81
CA LYS A 151 15.80 20.28 -14.46
C LYS A 151 15.31 21.45 -13.60
N TYR A 152 14.75 21.16 -12.42
CA TYR A 152 14.13 22.16 -11.54
C TYR A 152 15.11 22.59 -10.45
N THR A 153 16.02 23.51 -10.77
CA THR A 153 16.85 24.19 -9.77
C THR A 153 16.03 25.30 -9.09
N ALA A 154 16.14 25.39 -7.76
CA ALA A 154 15.38 26.30 -6.90
C ALA A 154 15.85 27.78 -6.99
N TRP A 155 16.03 28.31 -8.19
CA TRP A 155 16.40 29.71 -8.41
C TRP A 155 15.33 30.71 -7.93
N GLY A 156 14.08 30.25 -7.71
CA GLY A 156 12.97 31.07 -7.23
C GLY A 156 12.96 31.39 -5.73
N SER A 157 13.96 30.93 -4.95
CA SER A 157 14.01 31.09 -3.49
C SER A 157 14.80 32.32 -3.01
N TRP A 158 15.45 33.06 -3.90
CA TRP A 158 16.19 34.27 -3.53
C TRP A 158 15.22 35.43 -3.22
N LYS A 159 15.24 35.90 -1.97
CA LYS A 159 14.37 36.95 -1.40
C LYS A 159 12.86 36.64 -1.33
N SER A 160 12.44 35.39 -1.56
CA SER A 160 11.04 34.96 -1.37
C SER A 160 10.96 33.48 -0.99
N PRO A 161 10.17 33.08 0.01
CA PRO A 161 9.90 31.68 0.29
C PRO A 161 8.99 31.09 -0.79
N SER A 162 9.58 30.60 -1.89
CA SER A 162 8.87 29.79 -2.88
C SER A 162 8.66 28.36 -2.36
N MET A 163 7.59 27.67 -2.78
CA MET A 163 7.40 26.23 -2.58
C MET A 163 8.06 25.46 -3.74
N PRO A 164 9.31 24.98 -3.61
CA PRO A 164 10.00 24.36 -4.73
C PRO A 164 9.38 23.01 -5.09
N TYR A 165 9.38 22.69 -6.38
CA TYR A 165 8.97 21.37 -6.85
C TYR A 165 10.03 20.33 -6.50
N LEU A 166 9.63 19.28 -5.77
CA LEU A 166 10.48 18.13 -5.48
C LEU A 166 10.16 17.00 -6.46
N LYS A 167 11.18 16.59 -7.22
CA LYS A 167 11.06 15.45 -8.14
C LYS A 167 11.67 14.21 -7.50
N TYR A 168 10.86 13.19 -7.30
CA TYR A 168 11.32 11.86 -6.90
C TYR A 168 11.84 11.09 -8.11
N THR A 169 12.99 10.42 -7.95
CA THR A 169 13.59 9.53 -8.97
C THR A 169 13.27 8.05 -8.72
N TRP A 170 12.46 7.78 -7.70
CA TRP A 170 12.09 6.45 -7.25
C TRP A 170 10.58 6.29 -7.05
N GLU A 171 10.17 5.03 -6.94
CA GLU A 171 8.84 4.62 -6.47
C GLU A 171 8.96 3.79 -5.20
N PHE A 172 7.86 3.66 -4.47
CA PHE A 172 7.77 2.81 -3.30
C PHE A 172 7.09 1.49 -3.64
N ILE A 173 7.70 0.39 -3.25
CA ILE A 173 7.09 -0.93 -3.24
C ILE A 173 6.78 -1.27 -1.78
N GLN A 174 5.53 -1.04 -1.38
CA GLN A 174 5.06 -1.22 -0.02
C GLN A 174 4.50 -2.63 0.18
N LYS A 175 4.86 -3.26 1.29
CA LYS A 175 4.50 -4.65 1.62
C LYS A 175 3.61 -4.68 2.84
N PHE A 176 2.45 -5.31 2.68
CA PHE A 176 1.39 -5.36 3.68
C PHE A 176 0.85 -6.79 3.86
N PRO A 177 1.32 -7.55 4.87
CA PRO A 177 0.76 -8.86 5.20
C PRO A 177 -0.57 -8.78 5.96
N ILE A 178 -1.34 -9.89 5.89
CA ILE A 178 -2.47 -10.19 6.78
C ILE A 178 -2.04 -11.32 7.70
N TRP A 179 -2.24 -11.19 9.01
CA TRP A 179 -1.99 -12.27 9.96
C TRP A 179 -3.22 -13.09 10.28
N ASN A 180 -4.33 -12.51 10.74
CA ASN A 180 -5.54 -13.26 11.07
C ASN A 180 -6.81 -12.45 10.77
N TYR A 181 -7.96 -13.12 10.76
CA TYR A 181 -9.28 -12.50 10.50
C TYR A 181 -9.70 -11.46 11.56
N ASN A 182 -8.98 -11.39 12.69
CA ASN A 182 -9.28 -10.54 13.85
C ASN A 182 -8.29 -9.37 14.02
N THR A 183 -7.59 -8.93 12.96
CA THR A 183 -6.73 -7.73 13.02
C THR A 183 -7.47 -6.47 13.49
N TYR A 184 -8.82 -6.48 13.51
CA TYR A 184 -9.65 -5.45 14.16
C TYR A 184 -9.42 -5.29 15.67
N GLU A 185 -9.05 -6.35 16.40
CA GLU A 185 -8.73 -6.24 17.84
C GLU A 185 -7.35 -5.60 18.09
N TYR A 186 -6.50 -5.56 17.06
CA TYR A 186 -5.18 -4.93 17.08
C TYR A 186 -5.19 -3.55 16.45
N ARG A 187 -6.34 -2.85 16.52
CA ARG A 187 -6.38 -1.39 16.35
C ARG A 187 -5.25 -0.83 17.20
N PHE A 188 -4.20 -0.34 16.54
CA PHE A 188 -3.19 0.45 17.20
C PHE A 188 -3.93 1.56 17.93
N ILE A 189 -4.10 1.41 19.24
CA ILE A 189 -4.48 2.48 20.15
C ILE A 189 -3.25 3.39 20.23
N ILE A 190 -2.89 4.01 19.12
CA ILE A 190 -2.42 5.37 19.15
C ILE A 190 -3.72 6.17 19.18
N LYS A 191 -4.39 6.15 20.34
CA LYS A 191 -5.08 7.38 20.75
C LYS A 191 -3.97 8.41 20.68
N GLN A 192 -4.05 9.28 19.67
CA GLN A 192 -3.36 10.55 19.70
C GLN A 192 -3.85 11.20 21.00
N TYR A 193 -3.15 10.96 22.11
CA TYR A 193 -3.24 11.88 23.22
C TYR A 193 -2.64 13.15 22.61
N GLY A 194 -3.51 14.12 22.35
CA GLY A 194 -3.08 15.46 22.05
C GLY A 194 -2.03 15.85 23.08
N LEU A 195 -0.97 16.49 22.58
CA LEU A 195 -0.13 17.31 23.44
C LEU A 195 -1.01 18.35 24.15
#